data_AF-A0A931I9Y5-F1
#
_entry.id   AF-A0A931I9Y5-F1
#
_cell.length_a   1.000
_cell.length_b   1.000
_cell.length_c   1.000
_cell.angle_alpha   90.00
_cell.angle_beta   90.00
_cell.angle_gamma   90.00
#
_symmetry.space_group_name_H-M   'P 1'
#
loop_
_entity.id
_entity.type
_entity.pdbx_description
1 polymer ?
#
loop_
_entity_poly.entity_id
_entity_poly.type
_entity_poly.pdbx_seq_one_letter_code
_entity_poly.pdbx_strand_id
1 'polypeptide(L)'
;MAPGEQAGWLPVVWGRTRRADTWWRVLPAALDSEGWIGEAVYAVFAGGRDLERPRFTLCRSRGWWLTGVACAAADLDSEMHTDENGRPLFTFVGWLHTLDQPAALPTLDQWERHRVEWARGTYARWCGMDWEALPSDVSLPHESVAEPVGWSSNAPALDGAVLRYRPGRAELRPDSERYTLWQAGTRSREPFLLVVGWSARQSLKAPHCTHATVADLSATVIVQAQVDGLDLDADDRPSADTAAVVPFRPPAPSPPAPASSTPVPTPPAPASTARQRNRWLGLIPGTASARDLEQLEQELTELREQYADCRREIAMLRDRLERGERDLAALRARVDGADPDPTSGGTG
;
A
#
# COMPACT_ATOMS: atom_id res chain seq x y z
N MET A 1 -3.03 35.60 -2.84
CA MET A 1 -3.11 34.50 -1.84
C MET A 1 -3.35 35.11 -0.48
N ALA A 2 -4.46 34.75 0.16
CA ALA A 2 -4.75 35.19 1.52
C ALA A 2 -3.78 34.53 2.53
N PRO A 3 -3.47 35.16 3.66
CA PRO A 3 -2.68 34.52 4.71
C PRO A 3 -3.42 33.31 5.26
N GLY A 4 -2.84 32.12 5.15
CA GLY A 4 -3.13 31.01 6.09
C GLY A 4 -4.00 29.86 5.60
N GLU A 5 -4.19 29.66 4.30
CA GLU A 5 -4.72 28.38 3.82
C GLU A 5 -3.61 27.33 3.97
N GLN A 6 -3.50 26.75 5.16
CA GLN A 6 -2.57 25.65 5.41
C GLN A 6 -2.93 24.52 4.46
N ALA A 7 -1.96 24.14 3.64
CA ALA A 7 -1.90 22.85 2.99
C ALA A 7 -2.41 21.75 3.93
N GLY A 8 -3.59 21.19 3.62
CA GLY A 8 -4.19 20.21 4.49
C GLY A 8 -3.44 18.89 4.41
N TRP A 9 -3.34 18.20 5.55
CA TRP A 9 -2.81 16.85 5.59
C TRP A 9 -3.91 15.86 5.22
N LEU A 10 -3.55 14.81 4.50
CA LEU A 10 -4.49 13.77 4.09
C LEU A 10 -4.44 12.60 5.09
N PRO A 11 -5.50 12.31 5.86
CA PRO A 11 -5.51 11.18 6.77
C PRO A 11 -5.37 9.84 6.03
N VAL A 12 -4.72 8.91 6.72
CA VAL A 12 -4.54 7.51 6.32
C VAL A 12 -4.88 6.63 7.52
N VAL A 13 -5.80 5.68 7.34
CA VAL A 13 -6.19 4.75 8.42
C VAL A 13 -6.14 3.33 7.87
N TRP A 14 -5.40 2.48 8.59
CA TRP A 14 -5.27 1.07 8.31
C TRP A 14 -5.63 0.28 9.57
N GLY A 15 -6.68 -0.51 9.52
CA GLY A 15 -7.15 -1.32 10.63
C GLY A 15 -8.37 -2.15 10.25
N ARG A 16 -8.54 -3.27 10.95
CA ARG A 16 -9.75 -4.09 10.85
C ARG A 16 -10.89 -3.41 11.59
N THR A 17 -12.13 -3.73 11.19
CA THR A 17 -13.33 -3.38 11.96
C THR A 17 -13.92 -4.63 12.61
N ARG A 18 -15.07 -4.48 13.27
CA ARG A 18 -15.73 -5.57 13.98
C ARG A 18 -15.97 -6.81 13.12
N ARG A 19 -16.40 -6.58 11.87
CA ARG A 19 -16.89 -7.62 10.95
C ARG A 19 -16.11 -7.72 9.64
N ALA A 20 -15.30 -6.73 9.30
CA ALA A 20 -14.54 -6.72 8.04
C ALA A 20 -13.03 -6.89 8.29
N ASP A 21 -12.43 -7.84 7.56
CA ASP A 21 -10.99 -8.08 7.50
C ASP A 21 -10.30 -7.29 6.36
N THR A 22 -10.99 -6.28 5.84
CA THR A 22 -10.36 -5.27 4.97
C THR A 22 -9.53 -4.35 5.86
N TRP A 23 -8.35 -3.94 5.42
CA TRP A 23 -7.45 -3.17 6.27
C TRP A 23 -7.47 -1.68 5.99
N TRP A 24 -7.53 -1.27 4.72
CA TRP A 24 -7.59 0.15 4.40
C TRP A 24 -8.98 0.73 4.69
N ARG A 25 -9.02 1.79 5.49
CA ARG A 25 -10.25 2.55 5.81
C ARG A 25 -10.30 3.87 5.08
N VAL A 26 -9.18 4.59 5.07
CA VAL A 26 -9.06 5.84 4.30
C VAL A 26 -7.69 5.91 3.64
N LEU A 27 -7.67 6.33 2.38
CA LEU A 27 -6.48 6.52 1.56
C LEU A 27 -6.75 7.64 0.54
N PRO A 28 -5.77 8.50 0.20
CA PRO A 28 -5.92 9.44 -0.91
C PRO A 28 -6.15 8.71 -2.23
N ALA A 29 -7.08 9.18 -3.07
CA ALA A 29 -7.41 8.54 -4.34
C ALA A 29 -6.23 8.40 -5.31
N ALA A 30 -5.22 9.27 -5.19
CA ALA A 30 -4.00 9.22 -6.01
C ALA A 30 -3.02 8.10 -5.62
N LEU A 31 -3.25 7.39 -4.51
CA LEU A 31 -2.33 6.38 -4.00
C LEU A 31 -2.94 4.98 -4.09
N ASP A 32 -2.08 4.03 -4.45
CA ASP A 32 -2.42 2.62 -4.49
C ASP A 32 -2.13 1.95 -3.14
N SER A 33 -3.13 1.22 -2.64
CA SER A 33 -3.05 0.34 -1.48
C SER A 33 -1.93 -0.70 -1.52
N GLU A 34 -1.53 -1.14 -2.72
CA GLU A 34 -0.46 -2.13 -2.93
C GLU A 34 0.91 -1.49 -3.17
N GLY A 35 0.98 -0.16 -3.26
CA GLY A 35 2.22 0.57 -3.51
C GLY A 35 3.05 0.88 -2.25
N TRP A 36 3.96 1.85 -2.39
CA TRP A 36 4.91 2.26 -1.34
C TRP A 36 4.25 2.62 0.00
N ILE A 37 3.01 3.13 -0.01
CA ILE A 37 2.28 3.48 1.21
C ILE A 37 1.83 2.24 1.98
N GLY A 38 1.41 1.18 1.27
CA GLY A 38 1.11 -0.12 1.87
C GLY A 38 2.35 -0.74 2.49
N GLU A 39 3.49 -0.66 1.80
CA GLU A 39 4.78 -1.13 2.33
C GLU A 39 5.20 -0.36 3.59
N ALA A 40 5.04 0.97 3.61
CA ALA A 40 5.34 1.81 4.76
C ALA A 40 4.45 1.49 5.97
N VAL A 41 3.15 1.33 5.74
CA VAL A 41 2.19 0.95 6.79
C VAL A 41 2.46 -0.47 7.29
N TYR A 42 2.72 -1.42 6.38
CA TYR A 42 3.04 -2.79 6.76
C TYR A 42 4.33 -2.88 7.58
N ALA A 43 5.35 -2.08 7.24
CA ALA A 43 6.59 -2.02 7.97
C ALA A 43 6.45 -1.52 9.41
N VAL A 44 5.53 -0.60 9.70
CA VAL A 44 5.25 -0.16 11.08
C VAL A 44 4.28 -1.11 11.79
N PHE A 45 3.26 -1.60 11.08
CA PHE A 45 2.17 -2.39 11.65
C PHE A 45 2.55 -3.85 11.92
N ALA A 46 3.25 -4.49 10.98
CA ALA A 46 3.77 -5.86 11.05
C ALA A 46 2.77 -6.91 11.55
N GLY A 47 1.53 -6.81 11.08
CA GLY A 47 0.43 -7.70 11.46
C GLY A 47 -0.01 -7.57 12.92
N GLY A 48 0.27 -6.45 13.60
CA GLY A 48 -0.15 -6.20 14.97
C GLY A 48 0.72 -6.83 16.06
N ARG A 49 1.78 -7.57 15.69
CA ARG A 49 2.72 -8.16 16.66
C ARG A 49 3.35 -7.05 17.49
N ASP A 50 3.52 -7.23 18.80
CA ASP A 50 4.19 -6.30 19.74
C ASP A 50 3.69 -4.84 19.65
N LEU A 51 2.40 -4.62 19.38
CA LEU A 51 1.77 -3.30 19.34
C LEU A 51 1.02 -2.93 20.64
N GLU A 52 1.22 -3.68 21.72
CA GLU A 52 0.89 -3.24 23.08
C GLU A 52 1.69 -1.99 23.47
N ARG A 53 2.77 -1.70 22.73
CA ARG A 53 3.47 -0.42 22.72
C ARG A 53 3.30 0.24 21.36
N PRO A 54 3.00 1.54 21.31
CA PRO A 54 2.85 2.24 20.04
C PRO A 54 4.18 2.28 19.29
N ARG A 55 4.10 2.18 17.96
CA ARG A 55 5.20 2.48 17.05
C ARG A 55 4.87 3.71 16.25
N PHE A 56 5.88 4.53 16.02
CA PHE A 56 5.72 5.75 15.24
C PHE A 56 6.48 5.61 13.92
N THR A 57 5.94 6.18 12.87
CA THR A 57 6.58 6.21 11.57
C THR A 57 6.82 7.64 11.09
N LEU A 58 7.95 7.81 10.42
CA LEU A 58 8.25 8.97 9.61
C LEU A 58 8.82 8.47 8.29
N CYS A 59 8.21 8.87 7.19
CA CYS A 59 8.61 8.42 5.86
C CYS A 59 8.58 9.58 4.88
N ARG A 60 9.55 9.58 3.97
CA ARG A 60 9.64 10.46 2.81
C ARG A 60 9.75 9.58 1.58
N SER A 61 8.81 9.66 0.67
CA SER A 61 8.82 8.86 -0.56
C SER A 61 7.96 9.49 -1.64
N ARG A 62 8.39 9.40 -2.91
CA ARG A 62 7.61 9.78 -4.11
C ARG A 62 6.86 11.12 -4.03
N GLY A 63 7.50 12.17 -3.51
CA GLY A 63 6.84 13.47 -3.41
C GLY A 63 5.94 13.64 -2.17
N TRP A 64 5.97 12.70 -1.22
CA TRP A 64 5.16 12.72 0.00
C TRP A 64 6.00 12.61 1.28
N TRP A 65 5.50 13.27 2.33
CA TRP A 65 5.73 12.95 3.73
C TRP A 65 4.60 12.04 4.22
N LEU A 66 4.95 11.03 5.03
CA LEU A 66 4.03 10.26 5.86
C LEU A 66 4.51 10.33 7.31
N THR A 67 3.61 10.61 8.24
CA THR A 67 3.86 10.44 9.67
C THR A 67 2.64 9.85 10.36
N GLY A 68 2.84 8.98 11.33
CA GLY A 68 1.73 8.27 11.96
C GLY A 68 2.14 7.37 13.10
N VAL A 69 1.15 6.68 13.66
CA VAL A 69 1.29 5.76 14.78
C VAL A 69 0.56 4.45 14.49
N ALA A 70 1.20 3.31 14.77
CA ALA A 70 0.54 2.03 14.91
C ALA A 70 0.42 1.69 16.40
N CYS A 71 -0.78 1.32 16.87
CA CYS A 71 -1.04 1.01 18.27
C CYS A 71 -2.23 0.08 18.45
N ALA A 72 -2.49 -0.34 19.69
CA ALA A 72 -3.74 -0.98 20.05
C ALA A 72 -4.92 -0.03 19.81
N ALA A 73 -6.00 -0.53 19.22
CA ALA A 73 -7.20 0.28 18.98
C ALA A 73 -7.82 0.78 20.29
N ALA A 74 -7.65 0.03 21.38
CA ALA A 74 -8.10 0.39 22.73
C ALA A 74 -7.43 1.66 23.28
N ASP A 75 -6.25 2.04 22.76
CA ASP A 75 -5.61 3.31 23.12
C ASP A 75 -6.37 4.51 22.55
N LEU A 76 -7.10 4.32 21.44
CA LEU A 76 -7.80 5.37 20.73
C LEU A 76 -9.29 5.42 21.10
N ASP A 77 -9.95 4.27 21.20
CA ASP A 77 -11.40 4.18 21.37
C ASP A 77 -11.80 3.02 22.29
N SER A 78 -12.71 3.27 23.24
CA SER A 78 -13.17 2.28 24.23
C SER A 78 -14.27 1.35 23.73
N GLU A 79 -14.83 1.59 22.55
CA GLU A 79 -15.91 0.79 21.97
C GLU A 79 -15.42 0.06 20.72
N MET A 80 -14.66 0.77 19.87
CA MET A 80 -14.18 0.26 18.59
C MET A 80 -12.80 -0.38 18.69
N HIS A 81 -12.61 -1.39 19.54
CA HIS A 81 -11.29 -1.99 19.79
C HIS A 81 -11.25 -3.51 19.86
N THR A 82 -12.39 -4.18 19.68
CA THR A 82 -12.48 -5.65 19.59
C THR A 82 -13.30 -6.07 18.38
N ASP A 83 -12.95 -7.20 17.78
CA ASP A 83 -13.77 -7.78 16.72
C ASP A 83 -15.00 -8.54 17.27
N GLU A 84 -15.83 -9.09 16.39
CA GLU A 84 -17.01 -9.88 16.79
C GLU A 84 -16.68 -11.10 17.69
N ASN A 85 -15.44 -11.59 17.64
CA ASN A 85 -14.95 -12.71 18.44
C ASN A 85 -14.25 -12.25 19.73
N GLY A 86 -14.28 -10.95 20.04
CA GLY A 86 -13.63 -10.37 21.21
C GLY A 86 -12.11 -10.27 21.09
N ARG A 87 -11.53 -10.44 19.89
CA ARG A 87 -10.08 -10.31 19.70
C ARG A 87 -9.69 -8.83 19.72
N PRO A 88 -8.60 -8.44 20.42
CA PRO A 88 -8.14 -7.07 20.41
C PRO A 88 -7.71 -6.67 19.00
N LEU A 89 -8.09 -5.46 18.61
CA LEU A 89 -7.74 -4.88 17.33
C LEU A 89 -6.53 -3.94 17.48
N PHE A 90 -5.77 -3.85 16.40
CA PHE A 90 -4.67 -2.91 16.24
C PHE A 90 -4.92 -2.08 15.00
N THR A 91 -4.43 -0.84 15.01
CA THR A 91 -4.64 0.12 13.93
C THR A 91 -3.37 0.91 13.66
N PHE A 92 -3.29 1.48 12.48
CA PHE A 92 -2.39 2.55 12.10
C PHE A 92 -3.21 3.78 11.71
N VAL A 93 -2.84 4.92 12.28
CA VAL A 93 -3.41 6.23 11.95
C VAL A 93 -2.27 7.17 11.61
N GLY A 94 -2.31 7.74 10.41
CA GLY A 94 -1.27 8.60 9.89
C GLY A 94 -1.82 9.71 9.01
N TRP A 95 -0.92 10.56 8.56
CA TRP A 95 -1.21 11.71 7.73
C TRP A 95 -0.13 11.87 6.66
N LEU A 96 -0.59 12.20 5.46
CA LEU A 96 0.23 12.48 4.29
C LEU A 96 0.26 13.97 3.99
N HIS A 97 1.39 14.44 3.49
CA HIS A 97 1.56 15.82 3.01
C HIS A 97 2.51 15.84 1.83
N THR A 98 2.22 16.65 0.82
CA THR A 98 3.06 16.75 -0.37
C THR A 98 4.39 17.47 -0.06
N LEU A 99 5.45 17.15 -0.79
CA LEU A 99 6.79 17.72 -0.58
C LEU A 99 7.00 19.08 -1.27
N ASP A 100 6.11 19.46 -2.17
CA ASP A 100 6.09 20.77 -2.84
C ASP A 100 5.65 21.90 -1.91
N GLN A 101 5.06 21.55 -0.76
CA GLN A 101 4.55 22.47 0.24
C GLN A 101 5.31 22.29 1.57
N PRO A 102 5.60 23.38 2.30
CA PRO A 102 6.27 23.29 3.58
C PRO A 102 5.39 22.55 4.59
N ALA A 103 5.87 21.39 5.06
CA ALA A 103 5.16 20.56 6.02
C ALA A 103 5.60 20.87 7.46
N ALA A 104 4.62 21.10 8.34
CA ALA A 104 4.83 21.10 9.78
C ALA A 104 4.93 19.66 10.30
N LEU A 105 6.14 19.13 10.45
CA LEU A 105 6.32 17.78 11.00
C LEU A 105 6.36 17.81 12.55
N PRO A 106 5.63 16.91 13.22
CA PRO A 106 5.70 16.78 14.68
C PRO A 106 7.02 16.15 15.12
N THR A 107 7.50 16.54 16.31
CA THR A 107 8.59 15.82 16.98
C THR A 107 8.08 14.50 17.54
N LEU A 108 8.99 13.54 17.79
CA LEU A 108 8.62 12.27 18.41
C LEU A 108 8.01 12.46 19.81
N ASP A 109 8.51 13.42 20.59
CA ASP A 109 7.97 13.74 21.91
C ASP A 109 6.53 14.27 21.83
N GLN A 110 6.22 15.11 20.83
CA GLN A 110 4.84 15.54 20.61
C GLN A 110 3.95 14.35 20.23
N TRP A 111 4.41 13.45 19.36
CA TRP A 111 3.72 12.20 19.05
C TRP A 111 3.43 11.36 20.29
N GLU A 112 4.45 11.10 21.12
CA GLU A 112 4.30 10.28 22.32
C GLU A 112 3.27 10.87 23.29
N ARG A 113 3.23 12.21 23.44
CA ARG A 113 2.30 12.91 24.34
C ARG A 113 0.89 13.05 23.79
N HIS A 114 0.75 13.36 22.51
CA HIS A 114 -0.52 13.81 21.91
C HIS A 114 -1.14 12.81 20.92
N ARG A 115 -0.53 11.64 20.69
CA ARG A 115 -1.05 10.64 19.72
C ARG A 115 -2.53 10.34 19.89
N VAL A 116 -3.03 10.21 21.13
CA VAL A 116 -4.44 9.86 21.39
C VAL A 116 -5.34 11.03 21.01
N GLU A 117 -4.96 12.25 21.39
CA GLU A 117 -5.68 13.48 21.05
C GLU A 117 -5.83 13.64 19.53
N TRP A 118 -4.76 13.39 18.78
CA TRP A 118 -4.75 13.53 17.33
C TRP A 118 -5.43 12.37 16.60
N ALA A 119 -5.10 11.12 16.96
CA ALA A 119 -5.54 9.94 16.22
C ALA A 119 -6.96 9.48 16.56
N ARG A 120 -7.48 9.78 17.77
CA ARG A 120 -8.81 9.32 18.19
C ARG A 120 -9.91 9.79 17.25
N GLY A 121 -9.96 11.09 16.94
CA GLY A 121 -11.02 11.65 16.10
C GLY A 121 -10.99 11.05 14.69
N THR A 122 -9.80 10.96 14.09
CA THR A 122 -9.61 10.39 12.75
C THR A 122 -9.95 8.89 12.73
N TYR A 123 -9.50 8.13 13.73
CA TYR A 123 -9.83 6.71 13.88
C TYR A 123 -11.34 6.49 14.01
N ALA A 124 -11.98 7.16 14.98
CA ALA A 124 -13.39 6.96 15.28
C ALA A 124 -14.29 7.34 14.09
N ARG A 125 -13.95 8.43 13.38
CA ARG A 125 -14.67 8.85 12.18
C ARG A 125 -14.61 7.79 11.07
N TRP A 126 -13.41 7.33 10.70
CA TRP A 126 -13.23 6.45 9.55
C TRP A 126 -13.57 4.98 9.84
N CYS A 127 -13.16 4.46 11.00
CA CYS A 127 -13.53 3.10 11.39
C CYS A 127 -15.02 2.99 11.74
N GLY A 128 -15.63 4.07 12.27
CA GLY A 128 -17.05 4.10 12.60
C GLY A 128 -17.98 3.93 11.40
N MET A 129 -17.60 4.44 10.23
CA MET A 129 -18.37 4.27 8.98
C MET A 129 -18.55 2.80 8.59
N ASP A 130 -17.52 1.99 8.82
CA ASP A 130 -17.49 0.58 8.42
C ASP A 130 -17.57 -0.39 9.61
N TRP A 131 -17.89 0.10 10.81
CA TRP A 131 -17.72 -0.68 12.04
C TRP A 131 -18.53 -1.96 12.04
N GLU A 132 -19.81 -1.85 11.67
CA GLU A 132 -20.78 -2.96 11.61
C GLU A 132 -21.01 -3.48 10.17
N ALA A 133 -20.30 -2.91 9.18
CA ALA A 133 -20.44 -3.26 7.78
C ALA A 133 -19.92 -4.69 7.50
N LEU A 134 -20.57 -5.39 6.56
CA LEU A 134 -20.13 -6.72 6.15
C LEU A 134 -18.90 -6.61 5.22
N PRO A 135 -18.04 -7.65 5.15
CA PRO A 135 -16.90 -7.64 4.24
C PRO A 135 -17.25 -7.36 2.76
N SER A 136 -18.44 -7.77 2.30
CA SER A 136 -18.92 -7.51 0.95
C SER A 136 -19.17 -6.03 0.66
N ASP A 137 -19.43 -5.25 1.71
CA ASP A 137 -19.84 -3.85 1.61
C ASP A 137 -18.63 -2.92 1.74
N VAL A 138 -17.49 -3.46 2.19
CA VAL A 138 -16.23 -2.72 2.42
C VAL A 138 -15.14 -3.27 1.50
N SER A 139 -15.26 -2.99 0.21
CA SER A 139 -14.30 -3.45 -0.80
C SER A 139 -13.21 -2.42 -1.13
N LEU A 140 -13.49 -1.13 -0.96
CA LEU A 140 -12.56 -0.04 -1.28
C LEU A 140 -12.41 0.91 -0.09
N PRO A 141 -11.21 1.48 0.13
CA PRO A 141 -11.03 2.52 1.13
C PRO A 141 -11.81 3.78 0.76
N HIS A 142 -12.23 4.52 1.78
CA HIS A 142 -12.78 5.86 1.60
C HIS A 142 -11.69 6.81 1.09
N GLU A 143 -12.11 7.79 0.27
CA GLU A 143 -11.20 8.82 -0.22
C GLU A 143 -10.87 9.81 0.90
N SER A 144 -9.57 10.06 1.08
CA SER A 144 -9.04 11.01 2.04
C SER A 144 -9.32 12.46 1.62
N VAL A 145 -9.73 13.30 2.57
CA VAL A 145 -9.91 14.74 2.38
C VAL A 145 -8.91 15.49 3.24
N ALA A 146 -8.28 16.51 2.65
CA ALA A 146 -7.25 17.29 3.31
C ALA A 146 -7.84 18.02 4.53
N GLU A 147 -7.19 17.88 5.69
CA GLU A 147 -7.65 18.46 6.95
C GLU A 147 -6.51 19.14 7.72
N PRO A 148 -6.82 20.16 8.54
CA PRO A 148 -5.83 20.72 9.44
C PRO A 148 -5.44 19.68 10.50
N VAL A 149 -4.16 19.70 10.89
CA VAL A 149 -3.63 18.86 11.96
C VAL A 149 -3.42 19.66 13.23
N GLY A 150 -3.55 19.00 14.38
CA GLY A 150 -3.47 19.64 15.70
C GLY A 150 -2.04 19.99 16.16
N TRP A 151 -1.00 19.59 15.43
CA TRP A 151 0.38 19.89 15.79
C TRP A 151 0.89 21.17 15.13
N SER A 152 1.65 21.95 15.89
CA SER A 152 2.43 23.08 15.38
C SER A 152 3.86 22.64 15.03
N SER A 153 4.39 23.20 13.94
CA SER A 153 5.80 23.02 13.58
C SER A 153 6.68 23.71 14.61
N ASN A 154 7.35 22.92 15.44
CA ASN A 154 8.46 23.38 16.28
C ASN A 154 9.75 22.68 15.84
N ALA A 155 9.96 22.54 14.53
CA ALA A 155 11.19 21.93 14.02
C ALA A 155 12.39 22.79 14.49
N PRO A 156 13.30 22.25 15.31
CA PRO A 156 14.53 22.95 15.65
C PRO A 156 15.38 23.19 14.40
N ALA A 157 16.29 24.17 14.47
CA ALA A 157 17.14 24.61 13.36
C ALA A 157 17.76 23.46 12.54
N LEU A 158 17.94 23.71 11.24
CA LEU A 158 18.32 22.74 10.20
C LEU A 158 19.71 22.08 10.39
N ASP A 159 20.50 22.51 11.37
CA ASP A 159 21.87 22.01 11.56
C ASP A 159 21.90 20.65 12.26
N GLY A 160 22.49 19.65 11.59
CA GLY A 160 22.88 18.37 12.16
C GLY A 160 22.72 17.17 11.23
N ALA A 161 22.75 15.96 11.79
CA ALA A 161 22.76 14.72 11.01
C ALA A 161 21.44 14.48 10.26
N VAL A 162 21.54 13.97 9.03
CA VAL A 162 20.43 13.48 8.21
C VAL A 162 20.51 11.96 8.08
N LEU A 163 19.37 11.32 7.84
CA LEU A 163 19.31 9.91 7.45
C LEU A 163 19.88 9.77 6.03
N ARG A 164 20.61 8.67 5.80
CA ARG A 164 21.18 8.36 4.50
C ARG A 164 20.54 7.11 3.97
N TYR A 165 19.93 7.19 2.81
CA TYR A 165 19.35 6.02 2.18
C TYR A 165 20.46 5.12 1.64
N ARG A 166 20.31 3.81 1.87
CA ARG A 166 21.20 2.79 1.32
C ARG A 166 20.35 1.68 0.72
N PRO A 167 20.27 1.57 -0.62
CA PRO A 167 19.52 0.50 -1.27
C PRO A 167 19.91 -0.88 -0.72
N GLY A 168 18.90 -1.72 -0.46
CA GLY A 168 19.11 -3.09 0.06
C GLY A 168 19.54 -3.17 1.52
N ARG A 169 19.60 -2.06 2.28
CA ARG A 169 20.07 -2.06 3.67
C ARG A 169 19.12 -1.35 4.60
N ALA A 170 18.93 -1.94 5.78
CA ALA A 170 18.26 -1.31 6.90
C ALA A 170 19.27 -1.03 8.01
N GLU A 171 19.21 0.17 8.58
CA GLU A 171 19.99 0.57 9.74
C GLU A 171 19.13 0.47 11.00
N LEU A 172 19.45 -0.50 11.86
CA LEU A 172 18.77 -0.72 13.13
C LEU A 172 19.61 -0.09 14.25
N ARG A 173 18.99 0.73 15.10
CA ARG A 173 19.66 1.39 16.22
C ARG A 173 19.01 1.05 17.57
N PRO A 174 19.74 1.21 18.68
CA PRO A 174 19.17 1.14 20.02
C PRO A 174 18.01 2.13 20.20
N ASP A 175 17.00 1.74 20.99
CA ASP A 175 15.85 2.62 21.27
C ASP A 175 16.21 3.94 21.98
N SER A 176 17.36 3.99 22.67
CA SER A 176 17.91 5.23 23.22
C SER A 176 18.22 6.30 22.17
N GLU A 177 18.36 5.93 20.89
CA GLU A 177 18.64 6.86 19.78
C GLU A 177 17.37 7.37 19.06
N ARG A 178 16.16 6.98 19.51
CA ARG A 178 14.91 7.23 18.76
C ARG A 178 14.62 8.71 18.46
N TYR A 179 14.85 9.60 19.42
CA TYR A 179 14.64 11.03 19.23
C TYR A 179 15.64 11.63 18.24
N THR A 180 16.90 11.22 18.31
CA THR A 180 17.97 11.66 17.40
C THR A 180 17.67 11.23 15.96
N LEU A 181 17.24 9.97 15.77
CA LEU A 181 16.86 9.46 14.45
C LEU A 181 15.62 10.16 13.90
N TRP A 182 14.61 10.40 14.73
CA TRP A 182 13.41 11.14 14.31
C TRP A 182 13.78 12.54 13.81
N GLN A 183 14.60 13.27 14.57
CA GLN A 183 15.09 14.60 14.18
C GLN A 183 15.98 14.55 12.93
N ALA A 184 16.77 13.50 12.72
CA ALA A 184 17.49 13.31 11.48
C ALA A 184 16.54 13.10 10.30
N GLY A 185 15.47 12.32 10.49
CA GLY A 185 14.44 12.08 9.47
C GLY A 185 13.74 13.36 9.02
N THR A 186 13.33 14.23 9.95
CA THR A 186 12.64 15.48 9.60
C THR A 186 13.49 16.44 8.76
N ARG A 187 14.83 16.29 8.79
CA ARG A 187 15.79 17.08 7.99
C ARG A 187 16.21 16.40 6.69
N SER A 188 15.87 15.12 6.52
CA SER A 188 16.35 14.32 5.41
C SER A 188 15.59 14.65 4.12
N ARG A 189 16.34 14.74 3.02
CA ARG A 189 15.79 15.03 1.69
C ARG A 189 15.70 13.80 0.80
N GLU A 190 16.53 12.80 1.07
CA GLU A 190 16.50 11.49 0.41
C GLU A 190 15.26 10.69 0.84
N PRO A 191 14.78 9.74 0.01
CA PRO A 191 13.73 8.84 0.42
C PRO A 191 14.14 8.00 1.64
N PHE A 192 13.25 7.84 2.61
CA PHE A 192 13.47 6.98 3.75
C PHE A 192 12.16 6.51 4.37
N LEU A 193 12.25 5.40 5.10
CA LEU A 193 11.23 4.91 6.01
C LEU A 193 11.88 4.64 7.38
N LEU A 194 11.52 5.47 8.36
CA LEU A 194 11.92 5.36 9.76
C LEU A 194 10.75 4.79 10.57
N VAL A 195 11.02 3.73 11.34
CA VAL A 195 10.07 3.18 12.31
C VAL A 195 10.70 3.16 13.70
N VAL A 196 10.07 3.78 14.67
CA VAL A 196 10.55 3.80 16.06
C VAL A 196 9.61 3.02 16.98
N GLY A 197 10.17 2.36 17.99
CA GLY A 197 9.40 1.62 19.01
C GLY A 197 9.32 0.11 18.80
N TRP A 198 10.25 -0.50 18.06
CA TRP A 198 10.31 -1.97 18.00
C TRP A 198 10.81 -2.55 19.32
N SER A 199 10.13 -3.58 19.83
CA SER A 199 10.53 -4.24 21.06
C SER A 199 11.74 -5.15 20.86
N ALA A 200 11.80 -5.87 19.73
CA ALA A 200 12.83 -6.86 19.49
C ALA A 200 13.19 -7.00 18.01
N ARG A 201 14.45 -7.33 17.72
CA ARG A 201 14.96 -7.42 16.35
C ARG A 201 14.27 -8.51 15.55
N GLN A 202 14.00 -9.66 16.16
CA GLN A 202 13.32 -10.79 15.49
C GLN A 202 11.87 -10.47 15.09
N SER A 203 11.26 -9.47 15.72
CA SER A 203 9.89 -9.06 15.40
C SER A 203 9.82 -8.18 14.16
N LEU A 204 10.95 -7.58 13.75
CA LEU A 204 11.08 -6.72 12.58
C LEU A 204 10.86 -7.52 11.29
N LYS A 205 9.61 -7.66 10.87
CA LYS A 205 9.20 -8.24 9.57
C LYS A 205 8.94 -7.13 8.54
N ALA A 206 9.87 -6.20 8.43
CA ALA A 206 9.70 -5.01 7.61
C ALA A 206 10.80 -4.97 6.53
N PRO A 207 10.67 -5.74 5.44
CA PRO A 207 11.64 -5.75 4.34
C PRO A 207 11.89 -4.35 3.77
N HIS A 208 10.93 -3.44 3.92
CA HIS A 208 10.94 -2.09 3.37
C HIS A 208 11.46 -1.03 4.34
N CYS A 209 11.76 -1.39 5.59
CA CYS A 209 12.25 -0.44 6.58
C CYS A 209 13.70 -0.05 6.30
N THR A 210 13.98 1.24 6.16
CA THR A 210 15.36 1.74 5.94
C THR A 210 16.07 2.04 7.25
N HIS A 211 15.32 2.49 8.27
CA HIS A 211 15.84 2.87 9.58
C HIS A 211 14.86 2.41 10.65
N ALA A 212 15.33 1.77 11.72
CA ALA A 212 14.48 1.44 12.86
C ALA A 212 15.17 1.62 14.20
N THR A 213 14.38 1.92 15.25
CA THR A 213 14.84 1.75 16.62
C THR A 213 14.28 0.49 17.24
N VAL A 214 15.14 -0.25 17.95
CA VAL A 214 14.80 -1.53 18.56
C VAL A 214 15.31 -1.56 20.00
N ALA A 215 14.44 -1.94 20.94
CA ALA A 215 14.72 -1.90 22.37
C ALA A 215 15.76 -2.93 22.85
N ASP A 216 15.90 -4.07 22.17
CA ASP A 216 16.87 -5.12 22.51
C ASP A 216 18.27 -4.90 21.92
N LEU A 217 18.47 -3.84 21.15
CA LEU A 217 19.77 -3.50 20.58
C LEU A 217 20.59 -2.61 21.52
N SER A 218 21.86 -2.96 21.70
CA SER A 218 22.84 -2.16 22.45
C SER A 218 23.78 -1.33 21.55
N ALA A 219 23.82 -1.63 20.25
CA ALA A 219 24.62 -0.93 19.26
C ALA A 219 23.89 -0.89 17.91
N THR A 220 24.33 0.01 17.04
CA THR A 220 23.83 0.09 15.66
C THR A 220 24.22 -1.16 14.88
N VAL A 221 23.27 -1.72 14.13
CA VAL A 221 23.45 -2.88 13.26
C VAL A 221 22.92 -2.55 11.87
N ILE A 222 23.68 -2.90 10.84
CA ILE A 222 23.22 -2.82 9.45
C ILE A 222 22.81 -4.23 9.02
N VAL A 223 21.57 -4.38 8.56
CA VAL A 223 21.04 -5.64 8.04
C VAL A 223 20.72 -5.51 6.56
N GLN A 224 20.75 -6.63 5.84
CA GLN A 224 20.22 -6.69 4.48
C GLN A 224 18.71 -6.57 4.56
N ALA A 225 18.16 -5.60 3.85
CA ALA A 225 16.73 -5.44 3.64
C ALA A 225 16.38 -6.21 2.36
N GLN A 226 15.36 -7.07 2.40
CA GLN A 226 14.82 -7.65 1.16
C GLN A 226 14.09 -6.54 0.41
N VAL A 227 14.76 -5.89 -0.53
CA VAL A 227 14.17 -4.88 -1.40
C VAL A 227 13.63 -5.61 -2.62
N ASP A 228 12.55 -6.36 -2.43
CA ASP A 228 11.70 -6.77 -3.55
C ASP A 228 10.59 -5.71 -3.64
N GLY A 229 10.72 -4.73 -4.52
CA GLY A 229 9.59 -3.87 -4.91
C GLY A 229 9.47 -2.47 -4.30
N LEU A 230 10.34 -2.07 -3.37
CA LEU A 230 10.51 -0.64 -3.08
C LEU A 230 11.23 0.00 -4.26
N ASP A 231 10.47 0.31 -5.31
CA ASP A 231 10.91 1.16 -6.42
C ASP A 231 10.98 2.60 -5.89
N LEU A 232 11.98 2.79 -5.01
CA LEU A 232 12.44 4.06 -4.45
C LEU A 232 13.41 4.75 -5.41
N ASP A 233 13.74 4.12 -6.53
CA ASP A 233 14.52 4.75 -7.57
C ASP A 233 13.74 5.96 -8.09
N ALA A 234 14.38 7.11 -7.92
CA ALA A 234 13.78 8.43 -7.93
C ALA A 234 13.44 8.96 -9.34
N ASP A 235 13.24 8.08 -10.32
CA ASP A 235 13.20 8.45 -11.74
C ASP A 235 11.80 8.51 -12.37
N ASP A 236 10.77 8.71 -11.54
CA ASP A 236 9.46 9.23 -11.99
C ASP A 236 9.50 10.76 -12.17
N ARG A 237 10.57 11.26 -12.81
CA ARG A 237 10.49 12.57 -13.47
C ARG A 237 9.62 12.38 -14.72
N PRO A 238 8.59 13.21 -14.95
CA PRO A 238 7.88 13.18 -16.22
C PRO A 238 8.88 13.47 -17.35
N SER A 239 9.26 12.43 -18.09
CA SER A 239 10.11 12.56 -19.28
C SER A 239 9.32 13.32 -20.34
N ALA A 240 9.64 14.60 -20.50
CA ALA A 240 9.36 15.33 -21.73
C ALA A 240 10.37 14.90 -22.79
N ASP A 241 9.87 14.49 -23.95
CA ASP A 241 10.59 14.13 -25.18
C ASP A 241 11.54 12.92 -25.12
N THR A 242 11.25 11.90 -25.93
CA THR A 242 12.06 11.55 -27.12
C THR A 242 11.48 10.32 -27.83
N ALA A 243 11.14 10.51 -29.11
CA ALA A 243 10.85 9.46 -30.07
C ALA A 243 12.11 8.67 -30.47
N ALA A 244 12.01 7.35 -30.65
CA ALA A 244 12.56 6.64 -31.82
C ALA A 244 12.30 5.12 -31.76
N VAL A 245 12.04 4.60 -32.95
CA VAL A 245 11.61 3.25 -33.33
C VAL A 245 12.78 2.26 -33.40
N VAL A 246 12.55 1.00 -33.04
CA VAL A 246 13.23 -0.16 -33.64
C VAL A 246 12.20 -1.29 -33.87
N PRO A 247 12.11 -1.90 -35.07
CA PRO A 247 11.15 -2.98 -35.33
C PRO A 247 11.75 -4.35 -34.99
N PHE A 248 11.05 -5.14 -34.17
CA PHE A 248 11.37 -6.56 -33.96
C PHE A 248 10.52 -7.44 -34.88
N ARG A 249 11.18 -8.38 -35.56
CA ARG A 249 10.62 -9.28 -36.59
C ARG A 249 10.20 -10.61 -35.94
N PRO A 250 8.96 -11.08 -36.10
CA PRO A 250 8.54 -12.36 -35.54
C PRO A 250 9.07 -13.56 -36.38
N PRO A 251 9.39 -14.71 -35.76
CA PRO A 251 9.66 -15.94 -36.48
C PRO A 251 8.37 -16.58 -37.02
N ALA A 252 8.51 -17.29 -38.14
CA ALA A 252 7.46 -17.97 -38.90
C ALA A 252 6.80 -19.14 -38.14
N PRO A 253 5.55 -19.51 -38.49
CA PRO A 253 4.80 -20.57 -37.81
C PRO A 253 5.27 -21.98 -38.19
N SER A 254 5.28 -22.88 -37.20
CA SER A 254 5.42 -24.33 -37.40
C SER A 254 4.07 -24.98 -37.76
N PRO A 255 4.09 -26.10 -38.52
CA PRO A 255 2.92 -26.70 -39.17
C PRO A 255 2.00 -27.50 -38.22
N PRO A 256 0.75 -27.78 -38.62
CA PRO A 256 -0.21 -28.52 -37.80
C PRO A 256 -0.14 -30.03 -38.03
N ALA A 257 -0.36 -30.81 -36.97
CA ALA A 257 -0.81 -32.21 -37.04
C ALA A 257 -1.28 -32.68 -35.64
N PRO A 258 -2.04 -33.79 -35.54
CA PRO A 258 -3.30 -34.08 -36.22
C PRO A 258 -4.44 -34.28 -35.21
N ALA A 259 -5.67 -34.28 -35.72
CA ALA A 259 -6.89 -34.54 -34.96
C ALA A 259 -6.86 -35.89 -34.22
N SER A 260 -7.28 -35.88 -32.96
CA SER A 260 -7.66 -37.09 -32.23
C SER A 260 -8.98 -36.84 -31.50
N SER A 261 -10.00 -37.50 -32.07
CA SER A 261 -11.19 -38.10 -31.48
C SER A 261 -11.59 -37.70 -30.06
N THR A 262 -12.73 -37.01 -29.98
CA THR A 262 -13.62 -36.90 -28.81
C THR A 262 -13.99 -38.26 -28.20
N PRO A 263 -14.05 -38.32 -26.87
CA PRO A 263 -15.20 -38.91 -26.19
C PRO A 263 -15.95 -37.83 -25.40
N VAL A 264 -17.28 -37.82 -25.57
CA VAL A 264 -18.23 -37.01 -24.79
C VAL A 264 -18.21 -37.47 -23.33
N PRO A 265 -17.92 -36.61 -22.34
CA PRO A 265 -18.23 -36.88 -20.95
C PRO A 265 -19.55 -36.22 -20.56
N THR A 266 -20.42 -37.04 -19.98
CA THR A 266 -21.63 -36.70 -19.23
C THR A 266 -21.37 -35.56 -18.23
N PRO A 267 -22.29 -34.59 -18.06
CA PRO A 267 -22.11 -33.49 -17.12
C PRO A 267 -22.03 -33.99 -15.67
N PRO A 268 -21.02 -33.59 -14.87
CA PRO A 268 -21.05 -33.81 -13.43
C PRO A 268 -22.03 -32.82 -12.78
N ALA A 269 -22.73 -33.31 -11.75
CA ALA A 269 -23.55 -32.50 -10.86
C ALA A 269 -22.74 -31.33 -10.26
N PRO A 270 -23.36 -30.17 -9.96
CA PRO A 270 -22.65 -29.04 -9.38
C PRO A 270 -22.01 -29.43 -8.04
N ALA A 271 -20.68 -29.51 -8.04
CA ALA A 271 -19.90 -29.70 -6.84
C ALA A 271 -20.03 -28.44 -5.98
N SER A 272 -20.54 -28.64 -4.76
CA SER A 272 -20.63 -27.63 -3.72
C SER A 272 -19.24 -27.07 -3.38
N THR A 273 -18.97 -25.82 -3.75
CA THR A 273 -17.78 -25.04 -3.42
C THR A 273 -17.69 -24.66 -1.93
N ALA A 274 -18.66 -25.08 -1.11
CA ALA A 274 -18.74 -24.72 0.31
C ALA A 274 -17.82 -25.53 1.25
N ARG A 275 -17.10 -26.55 0.76
CA ARG A 275 -16.29 -27.43 1.63
C ARG A 275 -14.79 -27.15 1.70
N GLN A 276 -14.23 -26.29 0.84
CA GLN A 276 -12.77 -26.09 0.77
C GLN A 276 -12.24 -24.99 1.70
N ARG A 277 -13.11 -24.11 2.24
CA ARG A 277 -12.70 -22.93 3.02
C ARG A 277 -12.37 -23.20 4.49
N ASN A 278 -12.68 -24.37 5.05
CA ASN A 278 -12.55 -24.62 6.50
C ASN A 278 -11.34 -25.48 6.90
N ARG A 279 -10.44 -25.84 5.98
CA ARG A 279 -9.28 -26.70 6.30
C ARG A 279 -8.11 -25.94 6.95
N TRP A 280 -8.06 -24.61 6.80
CA TRP A 280 -6.96 -23.77 7.30
C TRP A 280 -7.02 -23.47 8.80
N LEU A 281 -8.16 -23.64 9.45
CA LEU A 281 -8.36 -23.29 10.87
C LEU A 281 -7.94 -24.40 11.86
N GLY A 282 -7.39 -25.52 11.38
CA GLY A 282 -6.98 -26.66 12.21
C GLY A 282 -5.47 -26.79 12.48
N LEU A 283 -4.63 -25.92 11.93
CA LEU A 283 -3.17 -26.01 12.08
C LEU A 283 -2.71 -25.42 13.43
N ILE A 284 -2.97 -26.17 14.50
CA ILE A 284 -2.22 -26.11 15.76
C ILE A 284 -0.76 -26.51 15.44
N PRO A 285 0.28 -25.92 16.05
CA PRO A 285 1.67 -26.28 15.81
C PRO A 285 2.01 -27.67 16.37
N GLY A 286 1.55 -28.71 15.67
CA GLY A 286 2.15 -30.03 15.61
C GLY A 286 2.95 -30.10 14.30
N THR A 287 4.07 -30.81 14.29
CA THR A 287 4.98 -30.93 13.16
C THR A 287 4.23 -31.26 11.86
N ALA A 288 4.08 -30.29 10.96
CA ALA A 288 3.58 -30.54 9.61
C ALA A 288 4.42 -31.66 8.98
N SER A 289 3.77 -32.69 8.42
CA SER A 289 4.52 -33.78 7.82
C SER A 289 5.19 -33.29 6.54
N ALA A 290 6.28 -33.95 6.12
CA ALA A 290 6.94 -33.61 4.85
C ALA A 290 5.96 -33.65 3.66
N ARG A 291 4.93 -34.51 3.72
CA ARG A 291 3.87 -34.59 2.70
C ARG A 291 2.96 -33.37 2.69
N ASP A 292 2.67 -32.79 3.85
CA ASP A 292 1.83 -31.58 3.92
C ASP A 292 2.58 -30.38 3.32
N LEU A 293 3.90 -30.31 3.52
CA LEU A 293 4.75 -29.30 2.89
C LEU A 293 4.82 -29.48 1.37
N GLU A 294 5.04 -30.71 0.88
CA GLU A 294 5.07 -31.01 -0.56
C GLU A 294 3.73 -30.68 -1.24
N GLN A 295 2.61 -30.99 -0.57
CA GLN A 295 1.28 -30.62 -1.07
C GLN A 295 1.11 -29.10 -1.14
N LEU A 296 1.53 -28.36 -0.10
CA LEU A 296 1.45 -26.90 -0.10
C LEU A 296 2.34 -26.26 -1.18
N GLU A 297 3.52 -26.83 -1.45
CA GLU A 297 4.40 -26.38 -2.53
C GLU A 297 3.77 -26.61 -3.91
N GLN A 298 3.10 -27.75 -4.10
CA GLN A 298 2.35 -28.04 -5.33
C GLN A 298 1.17 -27.08 -5.51
N GLU A 299 0.39 -26.84 -4.46
CA GLU A 299 -0.72 -25.87 -4.48
C GLU A 299 -0.21 -24.45 -4.78
N LEU A 300 0.91 -24.03 -4.19
CA LEU A 300 1.53 -22.74 -4.48
C LEU A 300 2.02 -22.62 -5.93
N THR A 301 2.52 -23.71 -6.51
CA THR A 301 2.97 -23.74 -7.91
C THR A 301 1.78 -23.59 -8.85
N GLU A 302 0.70 -24.32 -8.60
CA GLU A 302 -0.54 -24.22 -9.38
C GLU A 302 -1.15 -22.80 -9.29
N LEU A 303 -1.22 -22.22 -8.09
CA LEU A 303 -1.68 -20.85 -7.88
C LEU A 303 -0.83 -19.81 -8.63
N ARG A 304 0.49 -20.02 -8.70
CA ARG A 304 1.39 -19.13 -9.46
C ARG A 304 1.16 -19.22 -10.97
N GLU A 305 0.91 -20.42 -11.50
CA GLU A 305 0.58 -20.61 -12.90
C GLU A 305 -0.77 -19.95 -13.25
N GLN A 306 -1.80 -20.18 -12.43
CA GLN A 306 -3.11 -19.54 -12.58
C GLN A 306 -3.00 -18.01 -12.52
N TYR A 307 -2.22 -17.46 -11.60
CA TYR A 307 -1.98 -16.02 -11.53
C TYR A 307 -1.28 -15.48 -12.77
N ALA A 308 -0.29 -16.21 -13.31
CA ALA A 308 0.40 -15.83 -14.54
C ALA A 308 -0.54 -15.84 -15.76
N ASP A 309 -1.47 -16.81 -15.84
CA ASP A 309 -2.51 -16.85 -16.88
C ASP A 309 -3.47 -15.68 -16.78
N CYS A 310 -4.02 -15.41 -15.59
CA CYS A 310 -4.88 -14.24 -15.36
C CYS A 310 -4.18 -12.94 -15.75
N ARG A 311 -2.88 -12.79 -15.43
CA ARG A 311 -2.10 -11.60 -15.79
C ARG A 311 -1.95 -11.46 -17.30
N ARG A 312 -1.75 -12.56 -18.04
CA ARG A 312 -1.72 -12.57 -19.51
C ARG A 312 -3.07 -12.17 -20.10
N GLU A 313 -4.16 -12.67 -19.54
CA GLU A 313 -5.52 -12.33 -20.01
C GLU A 313 -5.85 -10.86 -19.78
N ILE A 314 -5.53 -10.31 -18.61
CA ILE A 314 -5.70 -8.88 -18.31
C ILE A 314 -4.90 -8.01 -19.29
N ALA A 315 -3.64 -8.37 -19.58
CA ALA A 315 -2.83 -7.66 -20.56
C ALA A 315 -3.47 -7.69 -21.97
N MET A 316 -3.98 -8.85 -22.40
CA MET A 316 -4.67 -8.99 -23.67
C MET A 316 -5.95 -8.15 -23.74
N LEU A 317 -6.73 -8.09 -22.66
CA LEU A 317 -7.95 -7.29 -22.60
C LEU A 317 -7.65 -5.78 -22.63
N ARG A 318 -6.61 -5.32 -21.93
CA ARG A 318 -6.13 -3.93 -22.01
C ARG A 318 -5.74 -3.54 -23.44
N ASP A 319 -4.93 -4.36 -24.09
CA ASP A 319 -4.54 -4.19 -25.49
C ASP A 319 -5.75 -4.08 -26.44
N ARG A 320 -6.80 -4.89 -26.20
CA ARG A 320 -8.04 -4.85 -26.99
C ARG A 320 -8.83 -3.57 -26.73
N LEU A 321 -8.90 -3.11 -25.49
CA LEU A 321 -9.56 -1.87 -25.11
C LEU A 321 -8.88 -0.68 -25.79
N GLU A 322 -7.56 -0.57 -25.70
CA GLU A 322 -6.78 0.51 -26.34
C GLU A 322 -6.94 0.55 -27.86
N ARG A 323 -7.03 -0.62 -28.51
CA ARG A 323 -7.35 -0.69 -29.95
C ARG A 323 -8.76 -0.16 -30.23
N GLY A 324 -9.75 -0.57 -29.45
CA GLY A 324 -11.12 -0.09 -29.57
C GLY A 324 -11.25 1.42 -29.39
N GLU A 325 -10.52 1.99 -28.43
CA GLU A 325 -10.48 3.44 -28.19
C GLU A 325 -9.87 4.20 -29.36
N ARG A 326 -8.78 3.69 -29.95
CA ARG A 326 -8.17 4.26 -31.16
C ARG A 326 -9.10 4.21 -32.37
N ASP A 327 -9.79 3.09 -32.57
CA ASP A 327 -10.74 2.93 -33.67
C ASP A 327 -11.94 3.89 -33.51
N LEU A 328 -12.45 4.06 -32.29
CA LEU A 328 -13.50 5.03 -31.97
C LEU A 328 -13.05 6.47 -32.20
N ALA A 329 -11.82 6.82 -31.81
CA ALA A 329 -11.25 8.14 -32.07
C ALA A 329 -11.13 8.42 -33.58
N ALA A 330 -10.67 7.44 -34.37
CA ALA A 330 -10.58 7.55 -35.82
C ALA A 330 -11.95 7.70 -36.49
N LEU A 331 -12.97 6.97 -36.01
CA LEU A 331 -14.35 7.12 -36.49
C LEU A 331 -14.92 8.51 -36.18
N ARG A 332 -14.70 9.03 -34.97
CA ARG A 332 -15.11 10.41 -34.61
C ARG A 332 -14.47 11.44 -35.53
N ALA A 333 -13.16 11.36 -35.76
CA ALA A 333 -12.47 12.26 -36.67
C ALA A 333 -13.00 12.21 -38.12
N ARG A 334 -13.43 11.03 -38.60
CA ARG A 334 -14.07 10.89 -39.93
C ARG A 334 -15.47 11.51 -40.00
N VAL A 335 -16.23 11.44 -38.91
CA VAL A 335 -17.55 12.07 -38.82
C VAL A 335 -17.41 13.59 -38.76
N ASP A 336 -16.47 14.10 -37.97
CA ASP A 336 -16.23 15.54 -37.82
C ASP A 336 -15.59 16.16 -39.08
N GLY A 337 -14.78 15.39 -39.82
CA GLY A 337 -14.14 15.81 -41.07
C GLY A 337 -14.97 15.59 -42.33
N ALA A 338 -16.14 14.95 -42.22
CA ALA A 338 -17.10 14.89 -43.32
C ALA A 338 -17.77 16.26 -43.44
N ASP A 339 -17.15 17.13 -44.24
CA ASP A 339 -17.66 18.47 -44.55
C ASP A 339 -19.14 18.35 -44.94
N PRO A 340 -20.07 19.05 -44.27
CA PRO A 340 -21.48 19.01 -44.63
C PRO A 340 -21.59 19.46 -46.08
N ASP A 341 -22.07 18.55 -46.93
CA ASP A 341 -22.19 18.71 -48.37
C ASP A 341 -22.75 20.12 -48.70
N PRO A 342 -21.99 21.02 -49.34
CA PRO A 342 -22.40 22.40 -49.57
C PRO A 342 -23.51 22.54 -50.63
N THR A 343 -24.15 21.45 -51.05
CA THR A 343 -25.14 21.42 -52.12
C THR A 343 -26.56 21.83 -51.72
N SER A 344 -26.79 22.36 -50.50
CA SER A 344 -28.08 22.96 -50.12
C SER A 344 -28.12 24.46 -50.37
N GLY A 345 -27.75 24.89 -51.58
CA GLY A 345 -27.73 26.29 -51.98
C GLY A 345 -28.05 26.44 -53.46
N GLY A 346 -29.28 26.14 -53.86
CA GLY A 346 -29.69 26.33 -55.24
C GLY A 346 -31.20 26.23 -55.47
N THR A 347 -31.82 27.42 -55.55
CA THR A 347 -33.01 27.78 -56.38
C THR A 347 -34.32 27.05 -56.07
N GLY A 348 -35.47 27.70 -55.92
CA GLY A 348 -35.92 29.08 -56.13
C GLY A 348 -37.43 29.12 -55.92
#